data_AF-A0A2D6PBH1-F1
#
_entry.id   AF-A0A2D6PBH1-F1
#
_cell.length_a   1.000
_cell.length_b   1.000
_cell.length_c   1.000
_cell.angle_alpha   90.00
_cell.angle_beta   90.00
_cell.angle_gamma   90.00
#
_symmetry.space_group_name_H-M   'P 1'
#
loop_
_entity.id
_entity.type
_entity.pdbx_description
1 polymer ?
#
loop_
_entity_poly.entity_id
_entity_poly.type
_entity_poly.pdbx_seq_one_letter_code
_entity_poly.pdbx_strand_id
1 'polypeptide(L)'
;MENYKRLDIKTGFICNNNCRFCVQADNKCRGNRSFEEIKKDLIESRKRCEGVVFTGGEVTIRKDFLKLVNLAKELGYKVIQIQTNSRMFSSLDFCKKTIKAGATEFSPAIHGHTQELHDFLTQVPGSFEQTVKAIKNLKSLGAYVLTNTVVVKQNYKNCPEIAKLLVELNVNQFQFAFVHPMGNAWKNFDTIVPDISLVAPYIHKGLQIGINAGKRTMAEAIPYCLMKGYEDYIAEKVIPETEIKGKKFQNTNDFTSQRIKEGKIKFPQCKECKYNEICEGPWKEYVEKKGDKEFKPVKNLRSVNFPPLINNFKTPNSEILSLLEKLALENKIENEPIILQTYKSLLEKTNLKEVYIKKILLDIYPIVELSDGSIGTCLCFGGWGDFRGYVLNNLKVDNNLNIFIDDFKISFNNHPYFLSLYNALLSAISQKLIFKEDNLFTIINQEKNIEIINETDLVVEIGFGNCSKIIDYKSLKNKLIGFDNHLKNPIRKKQILKRIDEIKQENPDLKIEIKENIDESILKKADVIFISGSTICNGSLYEILQKCNGAREKILIGRSACIYPSQLFKLGITYIISSIPPNNLFNLAERNYEEYFKLDEPGEPIILRRK
;
A
#
# COMPACT_ATOMS: atom_id res chain seq x y z
N MET A 1 -3.81 -1.60 17.96
CA MET A 1 -4.87 -2.14 18.85
C MET A 1 -5.48 -3.32 18.13
N GLU A 2 -4.90 -4.50 18.30
CA GLU A 2 -5.40 -5.74 17.69
C GLU A 2 -6.45 -6.37 18.62
N ASN A 3 -7.59 -6.80 18.07
CA ASN A 3 -8.70 -7.52 18.72
C ASN A 3 -9.41 -6.82 19.89
N TYR A 4 -10.14 -5.74 19.61
CA TYR A 4 -11.18 -5.27 20.52
C TYR A 4 -12.57 -5.31 19.86
N LYS A 5 -13.59 -5.73 20.62
CA LYS A 5 -14.99 -5.72 20.17
C LYS A 5 -15.57 -4.32 20.32
N ARG A 6 -16.40 -3.91 19.36
CA ARG A 6 -16.98 -2.57 19.27
C ARG A 6 -18.50 -2.62 19.34
N LEU A 7 -19.09 -1.68 20.06
CA LEU A 7 -20.53 -1.42 20.04
C LEU A 7 -20.84 -0.39 18.95
N ASP A 8 -21.76 -0.68 18.05
CA ASP A 8 -22.40 0.30 17.18
C ASP A 8 -23.80 0.62 17.72
N ILE A 9 -23.94 1.79 18.37
CA ILE A 9 -25.17 2.17 19.06
C ILE A 9 -25.99 3.15 18.22
N LYS A 10 -27.09 2.64 17.68
CA LYS A 10 -28.11 3.43 16.98
C LYS A 10 -28.93 4.18 18.02
N THR A 11 -28.76 5.50 18.07
CA THR A 11 -29.45 6.37 19.04
C THR A 11 -30.87 6.76 18.60
N GLY A 12 -31.23 6.50 17.34
CA GLY A 12 -32.51 6.92 16.75
C GLY A 12 -32.44 6.99 15.24
N PHE A 13 -33.46 7.59 14.63
CA PHE A 13 -33.57 7.73 13.16
C PHE A 13 -33.78 9.17 12.69
N ILE A 14 -33.97 10.13 13.59
CA ILE A 14 -34.13 11.54 13.22
C ILE A 14 -32.80 12.07 12.71
N CYS A 15 -32.80 12.73 11.56
CA CYS A 15 -31.63 13.29 10.92
C CYS A 15 -31.99 14.63 10.28
N ASN A 16 -31.10 15.60 10.37
CA ASN A 16 -31.21 16.90 9.70
C ASN A 16 -30.80 16.85 8.22
N ASN A 17 -30.45 15.68 7.68
CA ASN A 17 -30.28 15.43 6.23
C ASN A 17 -31.37 14.49 5.69
N ASN A 18 -31.54 14.48 4.37
CA ASN A 18 -32.45 13.57 3.67
C ASN A 18 -31.78 12.88 2.47
N CYS A 19 -30.61 12.28 2.71
CA CYS A 19 -29.76 11.75 1.64
C CYS A 19 -30.52 10.81 0.69
N ARG A 20 -30.26 10.95 -0.62
CA ARG A 20 -30.91 10.17 -1.68
C ARG A 20 -30.61 8.67 -1.63
N PHE A 21 -29.61 8.27 -0.86
CA PHE A 21 -29.14 6.89 -0.66
C PHE A 21 -29.29 6.39 0.78
N CYS A 22 -30.01 7.12 1.66
CA CYS A 22 -30.09 6.75 3.07
C CYS A 22 -30.75 5.38 3.29
N VAL A 23 -30.00 4.43 3.86
CA VAL A 23 -30.49 3.08 4.21
C VAL A 23 -31.51 3.06 5.35
N GLN A 24 -31.56 4.12 6.16
CA GLN A 24 -32.46 4.24 7.30
C GLN A 24 -33.70 5.10 7.01
N ALA A 25 -33.92 5.50 5.75
CA ALA A 25 -34.98 6.45 5.39
C ALA A 25 -36.37 5.98 5.87
N ASP A 26 -36.68 4.69 5.74
CA ASP A 26 -37.97 4.10 6.14
C ASP A 26 -38.17 4.03 7.66
N ASN A 27 -37.08 4.14 8.42
CA ASN A 27 -37.14 4.10 9.88
C ASN A 27 -37.30 5.50 10.51
N LYS A 28 -37.27 6.59 9.73
CA LYS A 28 -37.37 7.97 10.24
C LYS A 28 -38.62 8.21 11.10
N CYS A 29 -39.76 7.62 10.73
CA CYS A 29 -41.01 7.71 11.49
C CYS A 29 -40.95 7.09 12.89
N ARG A 30 -39.96 6.23 13.16
CA ARG A 30 -39.77 5.56 14.47
C ARG A 30 -39.06 6.44 15.50
N GLY A 31 -38.62 7.64 15.10
CA GLY A 31 -38.10 8.66 15.99
C GLY A 31 -36.77 8.28 16.67
N ASN A 32 -36.50 8.95 17.78
CA ASN A 32 -35.29 8.76 18.58
C ASN A 32 -35.55 7.82 19.77
N ARG A 33 -34.53 7.07 20.19
CA ARG A 33 -34.58 6.30 21.44
C ARG A 33 -34.44 7.23 22.64
N SER A 34 -35.00 6.82 23.77
CA SER A 34 -34.86 7.56 25.04
C SER A 34 -33.43 7.47 25.56
N PHE A 35 -33.05 8.41 26.43
CA PHE A 35 -31.75 8.39 27.10
C PHE A 35 -31.55 7.08 27.88
N GLU A 36 -32.56 6.64 28.63
CA GLU A 36 -32.48 5.42 29.47
C GLU A 36 -32.32 4.14 28.64
N GLU A 37 -32.98 4.04 27.47
CA GLU A 37 -32.79 2.91 26.55
C GLU A 37 -31.33 2.82 26.09
N ILE A 38 -30.71 3.95 25.74
CA ILE A 38 -29.33 4.00 25.24
C ILE A 38 -28.34 3.76 26.38
N LYS A 39 -28.57 4.36 27.56
CA LYS A 39 -27.77 4.17 28.77
C LYS A 39 -27.70 2.70 29.18
N LYS A 40 -28.85 2.00 29.20
CA LYS A 40 -28.90 0.57 29.51
C LYS A 40 -27.99 -0.23 28.57
N ASP A 41 -28.08 0.00 27.26
CA ASP A 41 -27.29 -0.72 26.27
C ASP A 41 -25.80 -0.37 26.34
N LEU A 42 -25.45 0.87 26.65
CA LEU A 42 -24.06 1.28 26.87
C LEU A 42 -23.45 0.53 28.06
N ILE A 43 -24.17 0.44 29.19
CA ILE A 43 -23.72 -0.28 30.39
C ILE A 43 -23.58 -1.77 30.09
N GLU A 44 -24.56 -2.37 29.43
CA GLU A 44 -24.57 -3.80 29.15
C GLU A 44 -23.46 -4.19 28.18
N SER A 45 -23.32 -3.45 27.07
CA SER A 45 -22.35 -3.77 26.02
C SER A 45 -20.92 -3.49 26.47
N ARG A 46 -20.70 -2.55 27.41
CA ARG A 46 -19.36 -2.24 27.92
C ARG A 46 -18.67 -3.47 28.53
N LYS A 47 -19.44 -4.41 29.06
CA LYS A 47 -18.94 -5.69 29.59
C LYS A 47 -18.21 -6.55 28.53
N ARG A 48 -18.45 -6.27 27.24
CA ARG A 48 -17.94 -7.04 26.10
C ARG A 48 -17.21 -6.17 25.07
N CYS A 49 -17.52 -4.89 25.00
CA CYS A 49 -17.02 -3.94 24.02
C CYS A 49 -16.10 -2.91 24.67
N GLU A 50 -14.95 -2.67 24.06
CA GLU A 50 -13.97 -1.66 24.51
C GLU A 50 -14.14 -0.33 23.77
N GLY A 51 -14.77 -0.34 22.59
CA GLY A 51 -15.10 0.86 21.84
C GLY A 51 -16.60 0.99 21.54
N VAL A 52 -17.05 2.21 21.32
CA VAL A 52 -18.43 2.54 20.93
C VAL A 52 -18.43 3.51 19.76
N VAL A 53 -19.31 3.25 18.79
CA VAL A 53 -19.68 4.17 17.71
C VAL A 53 -21.08 4.67 17.97
N PHE A 54 -21.22 5.98 18.16
CA PHE A 54 -22.52 6.62 18.19
C PHE A 54 -23.01 6.86 16.77
N THR A 55 -24.13 6.23 16.39
CA THR A 55 -24.70 6.30 15.04
C THR A 55 -26.24 6.35 15.07
N GLY A 56 -26.89 6.25 13.90
CA GLY A 56 -28.35 6.17 13.73
C GLY A 56 -28.86 7.09 12.63
N GLY A 57 -29.74 8.02 13.00
CA GLY A 57 -29.98 9.25 12.26
C GLY A 57 -28.79 10.20 12.41
N GLU A 58 -29.02 11.45 12.79
CA GLU A 58 -27.92 12.34 13.19
C GLU A 58 -27.85 12.41 14.73
N VAL A 59 -26.77 11.90 15.32
CA VAL A 59 -26.66 11.83 16.79
C VAL A 59 -26.42 13.22 17.39
N THR A 60 -25.71 14.10 16.67
CA THR A 60 -25.26 15.39 17.19
C THR A 60 -26.39 16.40 17.40
N ILE A 61 -27.57 16.19 16.81
CA ILE A 61 -28.75 17.04 17.00
C ILE A 61 -29.57 16.67 18.24
N ARG A 62 -29.21 15.59 18.96
CA ARG A 62 -29.90 15.20 20.18
C ARG A 62 -29.57 16.14 21.33
N LYS A 63 -30.59 16.54 22.09
CA LYS A 63 -30.42 17.39 23.30
C LYS A 63 -29.53 16.73 24.38
N ASP A 64 -29.52 15.41 24.45
CA ASP A 64 -28.76 14.61 25.42
C ASP A 64 -27.44 14.06 24.87
N PHE A 65 -27.01 14.46 23.65
CA PHE A 65 -25.82 13.93 22.98
C PHE A 65 -24.56 13.99 23.85
N LEU A 66 -24.22 15.16 24.39
CA LEU A 66 -23.02 15.34 25.20
C LEU A 66 -23.06 14.48 26.48
N LYS A 67 -24.24 14.27 27.06
CA LYS A 67 -24.42 13.40 28.23
C LYS A 67 -24.14 11.94 27.87
N LEU A 68 -24.56 11.47 26.69
CA LEU A 68 -24.28 10.11 26.22
C LEU A 68 -22.79 9.88 25.94
N VAL A 69 -22.11 10.84 25.31
CA VAL A 69 -20.65 10.77 25.08
C VAL A 69 -19.90 10.74 26.41
N ASN A 70 -20.29 11.58 27.35
CA ASN A 70 -19.68 11.62 28.68
C ASN A 70 -19.92 10.34 29.48
N LEU A 71 -21.14 9.80 29.45
CA LEU A 71 -21.45 8.51 30.05
C LEU A 71 -20.58 7.37 29.46
N ALA A 72 -20.37 7.33 28.14
CA ALA A 72 -19.48 6.34 27.54
C ALA A 72 -18.04 6.46 28.07
N LYS A 73 -17.55 7.68 28.25
CA LYS A 73 -16.23 7.93 28.87
C LYS A 73 -16.18 7.44 30.31
N GLU A 74 -17.20 7.74 31.12
CA GLU A 74 -17.30 7.30 32.53
C GLU A 74 -17.38 5.77 32.65
N LEU A 75 -18.06 5.11 31.72
CA LEU A 75 -18.10 3.65 31.62
C LEU A 75 -16.77 3.03 31.14
N GLY A 76 -15.78 3.86 30.78
CA GLY A 76 -14.44 3.42 30.41
C GLY A 76 -14.32 2.85 28.99
N TYR A 77 -15.19 3.26 28.06
CA TYR A 77 -14.94 2.99 26.63
C TYR A 77 -13.66 3.70 26.19
N LYS A 78 -12.73 2.96 25.58
CA LYS A 78 -11.42 3.47 25.13
C LYS A 78 -11.50 4.25 23.83
N VAL A 79 -12.38 3.81 22.94
CA VAL A 79 -12.65 4.47 21.65
C VAL A 79 -14.11 4.91 21.63
N ILE A 80 -14.35 6.21 21.51
CA ILE A 80 -15.67 6.82 21.43
C ILE A 80 -15.75 7.56 20.10
N GLN A 81 -16.25 6.86 19.09
CA GLN A 81 -16.35 7.37 17.73
C GLN A 81 -17.73 7.97 17.47
N ILE A 82 -17.77 9.15 16.83
CA ILE A 82 -19.01 9.83 16.45
C ILE A 82 -19.20 9.70 14.94
N GLN A 83 -20.15 8.88 14.48
CA GLN A 83 -20.55 8.81 13.08
C GLN A 83 -21.62 9.88 12.80
N THR A 84 -21.34 10.80 11.87
CA THR A 84 -22.12 12.05 11.74
C THR A 84 -22.07 12.62 10.33
N ASN A 85 -23.10 13.39 9.95
CA ASN A 85 -23.04 14.30 8.79
C ASN A 85 -22.18 15.55 9.05
N SER A 86 -21.72 15.73 10.29
CA SER A 86 -20.82 16.77 10.79
C SER A 86 -21.31 18.20 10.79
N ARG A 87 -22.55 18.48 10.41
CA ARG A 87 -23.03 19.85 10.27
C ARG A 87 -22.99 20.63 11.59
N MET A 88 -23.30 19.99 12.71
CA MET A 88 -23.20 20.60 14.05
C MET A 88 -21.76 20.96 14.44
N PHE A 89 -20.77 20.22 13.94
CA PHE A 89 -19.35 20.48 14.18
C PHE A 89 -18.80 21.69 13.37
N SER A 90 -19.60 22.31 12.52
CA SER A 90 -19.25 23.61 11.93
C SER A 90 -19.09 24.71 12.99
N SER A 91 -19.67 24.52 14.19
CA SER A 91 -19.39 25.29 15.39
C SER A 91 -18.16 24.76 16.12
N LEU A 92 -17.14 25.61 16.27
CA LEU A 92 -15.90 25.26 16.99
C LEU A 92 -16.17 25.01 18.49
N ASP A 93 -17.09 25.74 19.11
CA ASP A 93 -17.49 25.53 20.50
C ASP A 93 -18.12 24.15 20.70
N PHE A 94 -18.97 23.71 19.76
CA PHE A 94 -19.55 22.38 19.79
C PHE A 94 -18.47 21.29 19.69
N CYS A 95 -17.47 21.47 18.80
CA CYS A 95 -16.32 20.56 18.73
C CYS A 95 -15.59 20.43 20.07
N LYS A 96 -15.26 21.57 20.71
CA LYS A 96 -14.57 21.61 22.01
C LYS A 96 -15.38 20.90 23.09
N LYS A 97 -16.70 21.15 23.15
CA LYS A 97 -17.60 20.51 24.12
C LYS A 97 -17.66 18.99 23.91
N THR A 98 -17.72 18.51 22.67
CA THR A 98 -17.77 17.08 22.38
C THR A 98 -16.46 16.36 22.69
N ILE A 99 -15.31 16.96 22.35
CA ILE A 99 -13.99 16.42 22.73
C ILE A 99 -13.87 16.38 24.26
N LYS A 100 -14.22 17.47 24.95
CA LYS A 100 -14.20 17.53 26.42
C LYS A 100 -15.10 16.46 27.06
N ALA A 101 -16.28 16.21 26.48
CA ALA A 101 -17.19 15.18 26.94
C ALA A 101 -16.56 13.77 26.88
N GLY A 102 -15.72 13.50 25.89
CA GLY A 102 -14.97 12.24 25.80
C GLY A 102 -14.84 11.63 24.42
N ALA A 103 -15.35 12.27 23.36
CA ALA A 103 -15.21 11.74 22.01
C ALA A 103 -13.73 11.68 21.60
N THR A 104 -13.32 10.53 21.05
CA THR A 104 -11.92 10.28 20.65
C THR A 104 -11.75 10.28 19.13
N GLU A 105 -12.80 9.92 18.39
CA GLU A 105 -12.77 9.83 16.93
C GLU A 105 -14.04 10.43 16.32
N PHE A 106 -13.87 11.05 15.16
CA PHE A 106 -14.98 11.65 14.43
C PHE A 106 -15.03 11.07 13.03
N SER A 107 -16.22 10.66 12.60
CA SER A 107 -16.47 10.12 11.27
C SER A 107 -17.45 10.98 10.46
N PRO A 108 -16.98 12.11 9.89
CA PRO A 108 -17.73 12.93 8.96
C PRO A 108 -18.08 12.19 7.67
N ALA A 109 -19.35 12.25 7.29
CA ALA A 109 -19.81 11.81 5.98
C ALA A 109 -19.64 12.92 4.94
N ILE A 110 -18.80 12.71 3.93
CA ILE A 110 -18.62 13.63 2.80
C ILE A 110 -18.84 12.88 1.48
N HIS A 111 -19.71 13.42 0.61
CA HIS A 111 -20.21 12.68 -0.56
C HIS A 111 -19.87 13.34 -1.90
N GLY A 112 -19.24 14.50 -1.89
CA GLY A 112 -18.85 15.25 -3.06
C GLY A 112 -17.66 16.15 -2.73
N HIS A 113 -16.90 16.52 -3.76
CA HIS A 113 -15.77 17.46 -3.66
C HIS A 113 -16.20 18.92 -3.89
N THR A 114 -17.47 19.13 -4.27
CA THR A 114 -18.09 20.44 -4.46
C THR A 114 -19.38 20.55 -3.66
N GLN A 115 -19.81 21.78 -3.41
CA GLN A 115 -21.09 22.08 -2.75
C GLN A 115 -22.26 21.49 -3.53
N GLU A 116 -22.32 21.73 -4.84
CA GLU A 116 -23.39 21.25 -5.70
C GLU A 116 -23.59 19.73 -5.59
N LEU A 117 -22.49 18.96 -5.73
CA LEU A 117 -22.57 17.50 -5.70
C LEU A 117 -22.96 16.97 -4.32
N HIS A 118 -22.33 17.48 -3.25
CA HIS A 118 -22.60 17.00 -1.90
C HIS A 118 -24.01 17.39 -1.44
N ASP A 119 -24.43 18.64 -1.64
CA ASP A 119 -25.75 19.13 -1.24
C ASP A 119 -26.87 18.45 -2.03
N PHE A 120 -26.65 18.18 -3.32
CA PHE A 120 -27.56 17.37 -4.13
C PHE A 120 -27.75 15.98 -3.50
N LEU A 121 -26.66 15.36 -3.06
CA LEU A 121 -26.71 14.01 -2.48
C LEU A 121 -27.35 13.96 -1.10
N THR A 122 -27.09 14.95 -0.24
CA THR A 122 -27.65 15.05 1.12
C THR A 122 -29.05 15.66 1.15
N GLN A 123 -29.47 16.29 0.06
CA GLN A 123 -30.72 17.04 -0.10
C GLN A 123 -30.83 18.21 0.88
N VAL A 124 -29.71 18.87 1.18
CA VAL A 124 -29.66 20.04 2.07
C VAL A 124 -28.66 21.08 1.56
N PRO A 125 -29.13 22.28 1.16
CA PRO A 125 -28.25 23.39 0.79
C PRO A 125 -27.32 23.81 1.94
N GLY A 126 -26.07 24.10 1.61
CA GLY A 126 -25.02 24.53 2.55
C GLY A 126 -24.42 23.39 3.38
N SER A 127 -24.85 22.14 3.17
CA SER A 127 -24.35 21.00 3.96
C SER A 127 -22.88 20.72 3.72
N PHE A 128 -22.40 20.85 2.48
CA PHE A 128 -20.98 20.71 2.13
C PHE A 128 -20.10 21.71 2.90
N GLU A 129 -20.46 22.99 2.88
CA GLU A 129 -19.69 24.04 3.53
C GLU A 129 -19.60 23.78 5.04
N GLN A 130 -20.73 23.40 5.65
CA GLN A 130 -20.79 23.04 7.07
C GLN A 130 -19.91 21.83 7.39
N THR A 131 -19.94 20.78 6.56
CA THR A 131 -19.13 19.56 6.74
C THR A 131 -17.64 19.84 6.54
N VAL A 132 -17.25 20.62 5.54
CA VAL A 132 -15.84 21.01 5.32
C VAL A 132 -15.33 21.87 6.48
N LYS A 133 -16.13 22.85 6.93
CA LYS A 133 -15.81 23.68 8.10
C LYS A 133 -15.68 22.83 9.36
N ALA A 134 -16.54 21.83 9.54
CA ALA A 134 -16.46 20.89 10.64
C ALA A 134 -15.16 20.08 10.64
N ILE A 135 -14.76 19.54 9.48
CA ILE A 135 -13.49 18.82 9.35
C ILE A 135 -12.33 19.74 9.74
N LYS A 136 -12.28 20.97 9.21
CA LYS A 136 -11.24 21.96 9.56
C LYS A 136 -11.21 22.26 11.06
N ASN A 137 -12.36 22.50 11.69
CA ASN A 137 -12.45 22.73 13.13
C ASN A 137 -11.91 21.54 13.92
N LEU A 138 -12.36 20.32 13.63
CA LEU A 138 -11.91 19.11 14.32
C LEU A 138 -10.41 18.90 14.17
N LYS A 139 -9.87 19.10 12.95
CA LYS A 139 -8.43 19.00 12.68
C LYS A 139 -7.63 20.07 13.42
N SER A 140 -8.11 21.30 13.52
CA SER A 140 -7.45 22.37 14.29
C SER A 140 -7.35 22.07 15.79
N LEU A 141 -8.21 21.18 16.30
CA LEU A 141 -8.21 20.72 17.70
C LEU A 141 -7.41 19.42 17.88
N GLY A 142 -6.71 18.95 16.84
CA GLY A 142 -5.93 17.71 16.88
C GLY A 142 -6.76 16.42 16.89
N ALA A 143 -8.06 16.51 16.59
CA ALA A 143 -8.94 15.34 16.63
C ALA A 143 -8.61 14.33 15.51
N TYR A 144 -8.82 13.04 15.80
CA TYR A 144 -8.72 11.99 14.80
C TYR A 144 -9.98 11.98 13.93
N VAL A 145 -9.81 12.25 12.63
CA VAL A 145 -10.91 12.36 11.66
C VAL A 145 -10.79 11.25 10.62
N LEU A 146 -11.82 10.39 10.55
CA LEU A 146 -11.95 9.31 9.57
C LEU A 146 -13.23 9.44 8.73
N THR A 147 -13.11 9.87 7.49
CA THR A 147 -14.30 10.18 6.69
C THR A 147 -14.86 8.96 5.97
N ASN A 148 -16.18 8.99 5.70
CA ASN A 148 -16.83 8.00 4.86
C ASN A 148 -17.54 8.66 3.67
N THR A 149 -17.33 8.13 2.49
CA THR A 149 -17.98 8.53 1.24
C THR A 149 -18.82 7.37 0.73
N VAL A 150 -20.15 7.50 0.79
CA VAL A 150 -21.05 6.56 0.08
C VAL A 150 -20.95 6.83 -1.42
N VAL A 151 -20.55 5.81 -2.18
CA VAL A 151 -20.32 5.89 -3.62
C VAL A 151 -21.57 5.47 -4.38
N VAL A 152 -22.05 6.37 -5.25
CA VAL A 152 -23.30 6.32 -6.00
C VAL A 152 -23.09 6.80 -7.45
N LYS A 153 -24.11 6.67 -8.30
CA LYS A 153 -24.06 7.06 -9.73
C LYS A 153 -23.55 8.49 -9.96
N GLN A 154 -23.85 9.41 -9.07
CA GLN A 154 -23.54 10.83 -9.22
C GLN A 154 -22.11 11.19 -8.83
N ASN A 155 -21.45 10.41 -7.96
CA ASN A 155 -20.14 10.79 -7.42
C ASN A 155 -19.03 9.78 -7.71
N TYR A 156 -19.31 8.58 -8.24
CA TYR A 156 -18.28 7.57 -8.41
C TYR A 156 -17.12 8.04 -9.29
N LYS A 157 -17.42 8.79 -10.37
CA LYS A 157 -16.37 9.36 -11.23
C LYS A 157 -15.48 10.37 -10.51
N ASN A 158 -15.99 10.94 -9.42
CA ASN A 158 -15.34 11.96 -8.61
C ASN A 158 -14.66 11.43 -7.36
N CYS A 159 -14.56 10.11 -7.17
CA CYS A 159 -13.76 9.51 -6.10
C CYS A 159 -12.33 10.09 -6.03
N PRO A 160 -11.61 10.32 -7.16
CA PRO A 160 -10.29 10.94 -7.13
C PRO A 160 -10.30 12.37 -6.54
N GLU A 161 -11.23 13.21 -6.95
CA GLU A 161 -11.35 14.60 -6.51
C GLU A 161 -11.79 14.68 -5.05
N ILE A 162 -12.69 13.78 -4.63
CA ILE A 162 -13.07 13.63 -3.22
C ILE A 162 -11.85 13.23 -2.38
N ALA A 163 -11.02 12.30 -2.87
CA ALA A 163 -9.79 11.93 -2.18
C ALA A 163 -8.80 13.09 -2.07
N LYS A 164 -8.60 13.89 -3.14
CA LYS A 164 -7.76 15.09 -3.11
C LYS A 164 -8.23 16.08 -2.05
N LEU A 165 -9.52 16.41 -2.04
CA LEU A 165 -10.11 17.27 -1.01
C LEU A 165 -9.85 16.73 0.40
N LEU A 166 -10.03 15.43 0.61
CA LEU A 166 -9.81 14.80 1.92
C LEU A 166 -8.33 14.85 2.36
N VAL A 167 -7.40 14.66 1.42
CA VAL A 167 -5.97 14.82 1.65
C VAL A 167 -5.63 16.27 2.02
N GLU A 168 -6.15 17.24 1.27
CA GLU A 168 -5.98 18.68 1.54
C GLU A 168 -6.55 19.10 2.91
N LEU A 169 -7.69 18.53 3.30
CA LEU A 169 -8.28 18.71 4.63
C LEU A 169 -7.52 17.97 5.74
N ASN A 170 -6.44 17.26 5.40
CA ASN A 170 -5.56 16.56 6.31
C ASN A 170 -6.29 15.55 7.22
N VAL A 171 -7.28 14.84 6.68
CA VAL A 171 -7.96 13.76 7.43
C VAL A 171 -6.96 12.65 7.77
N ASN A 172 -7.22 11.91 8.85
CA ASN A 172 -6.37 10.79 9.26
C ASN A 172 -6.64 9.55 8.40
N GLN A 173 -7.91 9.34 8.06
CA GLN A 173 -8.38 8.23 7.25
C GLN A 173 -9.55 8.66 6.37
N PHE A 174 -9.73 8.01 5.22
CA PHE A 174 -10.97 8.07 4.47
C PHE A 174 -11.38 6.73 3.90
N GLN A 175 -12.68 6.56 3.67
CA GLN A 175 -13.28 5.33 3.16
C GLN A 175 -14.24 5.62 2.01
N PHE A 176 -14.20 4.79 0.98
CA PHE A 176 -15.22 4.72 -0.07
C PHE A 176 -16.11 3.50 0.16
N ALA A 177 -17.35 3.72 0.56
CA ALA A 177 -18.31 2.64 0.78
C ALA A 177 -19.26 2.53 -0.42
N PHE A 178 -19.31 1.37 -1.07
CA PHE A 178 -20.32 1.14 -2.10
C PHE A 178 -21.73 1.20 -1.48
N VAL A 179 -22.65 1.89 -2.14
CA VAL A 179 -24.02 2.09 -1.64
C VAL A 179 -24.71 0.76 -1.31
N HIS A 180 -25.28 0.66 -0.11
CA HIS A 180 -26.14 -0.47 0.27
C HIS A 180 -27.57 -0.19 -0.22
N PRO A 181 -28.14 -1.01 -1.12
CA PRO A 181 -29.47 -0.73 -1.70
C PRO A 181 -30.62 -1.00 -0.73
N MET A 182 -30.78 -0.15 0.27
CA MET A 182 -31.91 -0.15 1.21
C MET A 182 -32.47 1.27 1.35
N GLY A 183 -33.67 1.41 1.90
CA GLY A 183 -34.29 2.71 2.14
C GLY A 183 -34.38 3.56 0.88
N ASN A 184 -33.88 4.79 0.94
CA ASN A 184 -33.89 5.68 -0.23
C ASN A 184 -32.99 5.17 -1.37
N ALA A 185 -31.91 4.45 -1.08
CA ALA A 185 -31.09 3.86 -2.15
C ALA A 185 -31.87 2.80 -2.94
N TRP A 186 -32.71 2.02 -2.26
CA TRP A 186 -33.61 1.05 -2.91
C TRP A 186 -34.72 1.74 -3.72
N LYS A 187 -35.39 2.74 -3.13
CA LYS A 187 -36.45 3.50 -3.83
C LYS A 187 -35.95 4.19 -5.08
N ASN A 188 -34.70 4.67 -5.05
CA ASN A 188 -34.06 5.40 -6.14
C ASN A 188 -33.07 4.54 -6.93
N PHE A 189 -33.19 3.20 -6.87
CA PHE A 189 -32.16 2.26 -7.32
C PHE A 189 -31.57 2.63 -8.68
N ASP A 190 -32.41 2.79 -9.70
CA ASP A 190 -31.97 3.05 -11.07
C ASP A 190 -31.27 4.39 -11.24
N THR A 191 -31.49 5.36 -10.36
CA THR A 191 -30.85 6.68 -10.42
C THR A 191 -29.64 6.79 -9.50
N ILE A 192 -29.52 5.94 -8.48
CA ILE A 192 -28.53 6.06 -7.41
C ILE A 192 -27.50 4.94 -7.41
N VAL A 193 -27.88 3.70 -7.70
CA VAL A 193 -27.03 2.51 -7.53
C VAL A 193 -26.34 2.17 -8.86
N PRO A 194 -25.03 2.44 -9.00
CA PRO A 194 -24.26 2.09 -10.20
C PRO A 194 -23.90 0.61 -10.21
N ASP A 195 -23.40 0.10 -11.33
CA ASP A 195 -22.75 -1.21 -11.35
C ASP A 195 -21.41 -1.16 -10.60
N ILE A 196 -21.11 -2.12 -9.73
CA ILE A 196 -19.88 -2.09 -8.91
C ILE A 196 -18.64 -2.10 -9.82
N SER A 197 -18.70 -2.84 -10.92
CA SER A 197 -17.63 -2.90 -11.93
C SER A 197 -17.31 -1.54 -12.59
N LEU A 198 -18.29 -0.63 -12.71
CA LEU A 198 -18.08 0.74 -13.19
C LEU A 198 -17.47 1.65 -12.13
N VAL A 199 -17.79 1.37 -10.85
CA VAL A 199 -17.32 2.16 -9.71
C VAL A 199 -15.87 1.84 -9.34
N ALA A 200 -15.52 0.55 -9.31
CA ALA A 200 -14.26 0.08 -8.76
C ALA A 200 -13.00 0.78 -9.33
N PRO A 201 -12.88 1.05 -10.65
CA PRO A 201 -11.73 1.77 -11.19
C PRO A 201 -11.53 3.19 -10.63
N TYR A 202 -12.62 3.89 -10.30
CA TYR A 202 -12.53 5.24 -9.74
C TYR A 202 -12.25 5.22 -8.24
N ILE A 203 -12.77 4.21 -7.53
CA ILE A 203 -12.38 3.96 -6.15
C ILE A 203 -10.89 3.66 -6.08
N HIS A 204 -10.34 2.80 -6.95
CA HIS A 204 -8.90 2.53 -7.03
C HIS A 204 -8.07 3.82 -7.18
N LYS A 205 -8.44 4.70 -8.11
CA LYS A 205 -7.79 6.00 -8.28
C LYS A 205 -7.86 6.86 -7.01
N GLY A 206 -9.00 6.89 -6.33
CA GLY A 206 -9.17 7.59 -5.06
C GLY A 206 -8.31 6.99 -3.93
N LEU A 207 -8.25 5.65 -3.82
CA LEU A 207 -7.38 4.95 -2.87
C LEU A 207 -5.91 5.31 -3.15
N GLN A 208 -5.47 5.26 -4.41
CA GLN A 208 -4.08 5.56 -4.78
C GLN A 208 -3.64 6.96 -4.37
N ILE A 209 -4.51 7.96 -4.49
CA ILE A 209 -4.25 9.32 -4.01
C ILE A 209 -4.01 9.34 -2.50
N GLY A 210 -4.82 8.60 -1.73
CA GLY A 210 -4.63 8.45 -0.29
C GLY A 210 -3.32 7.76 0.06
N ILE A 211 -3.00 6.68 -0.64
CA ILE A 211 -1.76 5.90 -0.46
C ILE A 211 -0.53 6.80 -0.70
N ASN A 212 -0.51 7.53 -1.80
CA ASN A 212 0.60 8.44 -2.15
C ASN A 212 0.77 9.56 -1.11
N ALA A 213 -0.33 10.02 -0.51
CA ALA A 213 -0.32 11.02 0.54
C ALA A 213 -0.07 10.45 1.96
N GLY A 214 0.27 9.16 2.08
CA GLY A 214 0.49 8.49 3.36
C GLY A 214 -0.75 8.42 4.25
N LYS A 215 -1.96 8.50 3.67
CA LYS A 215 -3.23 8.42 4.39
C LYS A 215 -3.72 6.98 4.46
N ARG A 216 -4.29 6.61 5.60
CA ARG A 216 -5.04 5.34 5.69
C ARG A 216 -6.29 5.48 4.84
N THR A 217 -6.51 4.54 3.91
CA THR A 217 -7.63 4.57 2.99
C THR A 217 -8.24 3.19 2.83
N MET A 218 -9.56 3.10 2.66
CA MET A 218 -10.28 1.82 2.60
C MET A 218 -11.44 1.88 1.59
N ALA A 219 -11.79 0.73 1.04
CA ALA A 219 -13.00 0.50 0.27
C ALA A 219 -13.90 -0.52 0.99
N GLU A 220 -15.17 -0.19 1.16
CA GLU A 220 -16.16 -1.03 1.84
C GLU A 220 -17.22 -1.49 0.85
N ALA A 221 -17.70 -2.72 1.05
CA ALA A 221 -18.77 -3.35 0.30
C ALA A 221 -18.47 -3.60 -1.18
N ILE A 222 -17.20 -3.77 -1.52
CA ILE A 222 -16.73 -4.13 -2.87
C ILE A 222 -16.10 -5.52 -2.82
N PRO A 223 -16.60 -6.49 -3.60
CA PRO A 223 -16.03 -7.83 -3.63
C PRO A 223 -14.58 -7.85 -4.11
N TYR A 224 -13.79 -8.81 -3.61
CA TYR A 224 -12.37 -8.96 -3.97
C TYR A 224 -12.13 -9.08 -5.47
N CYS A 225 -13.05 -9.67 -6.23
CA CYS A 225 -12.94 -9.80 -7.68
C CYS A 225 -12.95 -8.47 -8.45
N LEU A 226 -13.39 -7.39 -7.82
CA LEU A 226 -13.38 -6.03 -8.38
C LEU A 226 -12.27 -5.16 -7.76
N MET A 227 -11.51 -5.68 -6.80
CA MET A 227 -10.48 -4.97 -6.04
C MET A 227 -9.05 -5.40 -6.40
N LYS A 228 -8.80 -5.85 -7.64
CA LYS A 228 -7.48 -6.35 -8.06
C LYS A 228 -6.39 -5.29 -7.86
N GLY A 229 -5.34 -5.64 -7.12
CA GLY A 229 -4.23 -4.74 -6.75
C GLY A 229 -4.50 -3.83 -5.55
N TYR A 230 -5.71 -3.87 -5.01
CA TYR A 230 -6.16 -3.08 -3.85
C TYR A 230 -6.79 -3.97 -2.76
N GLU A 231 -6.47 -5.27 -2.75
CA GLU A 231 -7.08 -6.25 -1.84
C GLU A 231 -6.75 -6.00 -0.35
N ASP A 232 -5.66 -5.29 -0.07
CA ASP A 232 -5.29 -4.88 1.29
C ASP A 232 -6.06 -3.65 1.79
N TYR A 233 -6.80 -2.97 0.91
CA TYR A 233 -7.60 -1.80 1.24
C TYR A 233 -9.08 -2.13 1.40
N ILE A 234 -9.47 -3.40 1.43
CA ILE A 234 -10.86 -3.83 1.69
C ILE A 234 -11.16 -3.71 3.18
N ALA A 235 -12.16 -2.91 3.53
CA ALA A 235 -12.50 -2.55 4.90
C ALA A 235 -12.90 -3.77 5.73
N GLU A 236 -13.63 -4.72 5.14
CA GLU A 236 -14.11 -5.95 5.79
C GLU A 236 -12.99 -6.78 6.45
N LYS A 237 -11.73 -6.65 6.00
CA LYS A 237 -10.56 -7.30 6.62
C LYS A 237 -10.19 -6.75 7.99
N VAL A 238 -10.57 -5.51 8.29
CA VAL A 238 -10.11 -4.76 9.47
C VAL A 238 -11.27 -4.22 10.30
N ILE A 239 -12.52 -4.50 9.92
CA ILE A 239 -13.68 -4.17 10.74
C ILE A 239 -13.65 -5.03 12.02
N PRO A 240 -13.64 -4.41 13.21
CA PRO A 240 -13.69 -5.17 14.46
C PRO A 240 -15.03 -5.90 14.60
N GLU A 241 -15.03 -6.99 15.37
CA GLU A 241 -16.27 -7.64 15.79
C GLU A 241 -17.23 -6.59 16.37
N THR A 242 -18.45 -6.54 15.84
CA THR A 242 -19.39 -5.46 16.13
C THR A 242 -20.68 -6.01 16.76
N GLU A 243 -21.05 -5.47 17.91
CA GLU A 243 -22.38 -5.59 18.52
C GLU A 243 -23.21 -4.39 18.09
N ILE A 244 -24.42 -4.59 17.55
CA ILE A 244 -25.35 -3.49 17.21
C ILE A 244 -26.46 -3.42 18.25
N LYS A 245 -26.68 -2.22 18.77
CA LYS A 245 -27.83 -1.91 19.64
C LYS A 245 -28.64 -0.76 19.07
N GLY A 246 -29.92 -0.99 18.85
CA GLY A 246 -30.87 -0.01 18.31
C GLY A 246 -32.26 -0.24 18.86
N LYS A 247 -33.28 -0.10 18.00
CA LYS A 247 -34.59 -0.68 18.30
C LYS A 247 -34.49 -2.20 18.20
N LYS A 248 -35.40 -2.94 18.86
CA LYS A 248 -35.35 -4.42 19.00
C LYS A 248 -35.02 -5.17 17.70
N PHE A 249 -35.59 -4.75 16.57
CA PHE A 249 -35.37 -5.37 15.25
C PHE A 249 -33.95 -5.20 14.68
N GLN A 250 -33.13 -4.33 15.28
CA GLN A 250 -31.75 -4.04 14.86
C GLN A 250 -30.71 -4.70 15.77
N ASN A 251 -31.14 -5.24 16.91
CA ASN A 251 -30.21 -5.73 17.92
C ASN A 251 -29.54 -7.01 17.45
N THR A 252 -28.21 -7.02 17.45
CA THR A 252 -27.42 -8.22 17.24
C THR A 252 -26.15 -8.15 18.08
N ASN A 253 -25.79 -9.25 18.72
CA ASN A 253 -24.55 -9.35 19.48
C ASN A 253 -23.34 -9.72 18.60
N ASP A 254 -23.59 -10.11 17.34
CA ASP A 254 -22.58 -10.51 16.36
C ASP A 254 -23.05 -10.07 14.96
N PHE A 255 -22.86 -8.78 14.68
CA PHE A 255 -23.17 -8.23 13.37
C PHE A 255 -22.22 -8.76 12.30
N THR A 256 -21.00 -9.16 12.65
CA THR A 256 -20.05 -9.72 11.68
C THR A 256 -20.62 -10.99 11.06
N SER A 257 -21.07 -11.93 11.89
CA SER A 257 -21.72 -13.17 11.43
C SER A 257 -23.02 -12.88 10.68
N GLN A 258 -23.86 -11.96 11.18
CA GLN A 258 -25.10 -11.59 10.51
C GLN A 258 -24.84 -10.98 9.12
N ARG A 259 -23.88 -10.06 9.00
CA ARG A 259 -23.48 -9.42 7.74
C ARG A 259 -23.04 -10.47 6.73
N ILE A 260 -22.17 -11.39 7.13
CA ILE A 260 -21.62 -12.43 6.26
C ILE A 260 -22.70 -13.43 5.82
N LYS A 261 -23.58 -13.87 6.73
CA LYS A 261 -24.55 -14.94 6.47
C LYS A 261 -25.85 -14.45 5.85
N GLU A 262 -26.32 -13.26 6.22
CA GLU A 262 -27.66 -12.76 5.88
C GLU A 262 -27.63 -11.50 5.02
N GLY A 263 -26.56 -10.70 5.07
CA GLY A 263 -26.46 -9.41 4.39
C GLY A 263 -25.72 -9.47 3.04
N LYS A 264 -24.74 -10.36 2.93
CA LYS A 264 -23.92 -10.54 1.73
C LYS A 264 -24.26 -11.87 1.06
N ILE A 265 -23.96 -11.97 -0.24
CA ILE A 265 -24.24 -13.18 -1.01
C ILE A 265 -23.03 -13.59 -1.84
N LYS A 266 -22.82 -14.91 -1.94
CA LYS A 266 -21.86 -15.53 -2.86
C LYS A 266 -22.62 -16.33 -3.92
N PHE A 267 -21.95 -16.58 -5.03
CA PHE A 267 -22.51 -17.25 -6.19
C PHE A 267 -21.89 -18.64 -6.35
N PRO A 268 -22.52 -19.58 -7.10
CA PRO A 268 -21.94 -20.90 -7.34
C PRO A 268 -20.51 -20.84 -7.88
N GLN A 269 -20.23 -19.89 -8.80
CA GLN A 269 -18.90 -19.68 -9.37
C GLN A 269 -17.86 -19.23 -8.32
N CYS A 270 -18.26 -18.65 -7.19
CA CYS A 270 -17.33 -18.24 -6.14
C CYS A 270 -16.54 -19.42 -5.55
N LYS A 271 -17.04 -20.66 -5.65
CA LYS A 271 -16.32 -21.86 -5.21
C LYS A 271 -14.98 -22.05 -5.94
N GLU A 272 -14.85 -21.52 -7.16
CA GLU A 272 -13.60 -21.55 -7.94
C GLU A 272 -12.65 -20.37 -7.64
N CYS A 273 -13.06 -19.45 -6.76
CA CYS A 273 -12.33 -18.23 -6.43
C CYS A 273 -11.32 -18.47 -5.31
N LYS A 274 -10.08 -18.00 -5.45
CA LYS A 274 -9.05 -18.00 -4.41
C LYS A 274 -9.45 -17.19 -3.17
N TYR A 275 -10.36 -16.22 -3.34
CA TYR A 275 -10.90 -15.42 -2.25
C TYR A 275 -12.21 -15.99 -1.69
N ASN A 276 -12.62 -17.21 -2.07
CA ASN A 276 -13.87 -17.80 -1.62
C ASN A 276 -13.99 -17.79 -0.09
N GLU A 277 -12.91 -18.08 0.63
CA GLU A 277 -12.96 -18.17 2.09
C GLU A 277 -13.01 -16.80 2.80
N ILE A 278 -12.49 -15.73 2.18
CA ILE A 278 -12.32 -14.42 2.84
C ILE A 278 -13.21 -13.30 2.28
N CYS A 279 -13.69 -13.43 1.04
CA CYS A 279 -14.61 -12.45 0.47
C CYS A 279 -15.99 -12.65 1.09
N GLU A 280 -16.68 -11.58 1.48
CA GLU A 280 -18.06 -11.70 1.97
C GLU A 280 -19.07 -11.71 0.81
N GLY A 281 -18.70 -11.16 -0.36
CA GLY A 281 -19.59 -10.94 -1.50
C GLY A 281 -20.20 -9.53 -1.52
N PRO A 282 -21.00 -9.17 -2.55
CA PRO A 282 -21.75 -7.91 -2.58
C PRO A 282 -22.97 -7.95 -1.63
N TRP A 283 -23.61 -6.81 -1.42
CA TRP A 283 -24.92 -6.75 -0.75
C TRP A 283 -25.95 -7.58 -1.52
N LYS A 284 -26.75 -8.39 -0.82
CA LYS A 284 -27.77 -9.21 -1.48
C LYS A 284 -28.79 -8.37 -2.25
N GLU A 285 -29.17 -7.20 -1.71
CA GLU A 285 -30.15 -6.31 -2.32
C GLU A 285 -29.65 -5.75 -3.66
N TYR A 286 -28.33 -5.58 -3.81
CA TYR A 286 -27.75 -5.20 -5.09
C TYR A 286 -27.97 -6.29 -6.15
N VAL A 287 -27.70 -7.54 -5.78
CA VAL A 287 -27.81 -8.71 -6.67
C VAL A 287 -29.25 -8.96 -7.07
N GLU A 288 -30.22 -8.74 -6.18
CA GLU A 288 -31.65 -8.88 -6.49
C GLU A 288 -32.07 -8.08 -7.73
N LYS A 289 -31.42 -6.95 -7.99
CA LYS A 289 -31.70 -6.08 -9.15
C LYS A 289 -30.73 -6.22 -10.30
N LYS A 290 -29.43 -6.39 -10.02
CA LYS A 290 -28.36 -6.37 -11.02
C LYS A 290 -27.86 -7.75 -11.45
N GLY A 291 -28.23 -8.79 -10.71
CA GLY A 291 -27.70 -10.14 -10.88
C GLY A 291 -26.23 -10.24 -10.49
N ASP A 292 -25.57 -11.28 -11.00
CA ASP A 292 -24.22 -11.68 -10.59
C ASP A 292 -23.16 -11.57 -11.71
N LYS A 293 -23.56 -11.12 -12.90
CA LYS A 293 -22.74 -11.15 -14.13
C LYS A 293 -21.40 -10.42 -14.02
N GLU A 294 -21.32 -9.38 -13.19
CA GLU A 294 -20.07 -8.62 -12.99
C GLU A 294 -19.08 -9.32 -12.05
N PHE A 295 -19.50 -10.33 -11.29
CA PHE A 295 -18.67 -11.01 -10.29
C PHE A 295 -18.06 -12.28 -10.87
N LYS A 296 -16.81 -12.16 -11.30
CA LYS A 296 -16.05 -13.29 -11.85
C LYS A 296 -15.11 -13.87 -10.79
N PRO A 297 -15.00 -15.21 -10.66
CA PRO A 297 -14.07 -15.83 -9.73
C PRO A 297 -12.63 -15.40 -10.01
N VAL A 298 -11.91 -14.98 -8.97
CA VAL A 298 -10.46 -14.78 -9.07
C VAL A 298 -9.81 -16.13 -8.85
N LYS A 299 -9.44 -16.84 -9.91
CA LYS A 299 -8.83 -18.16 -9.77
C LYS A 299 -7.45 -18.05 -9.10
N ASN A 300 -7.01 -19.13 -8.45
CA ASN A 300 -5.63 -19.25 -7.98
C ASN A 300 -4.70 -19.07 -9.18
N LEU A 301 -4.10 -17.90 -9.26
CA LEU A 301 -2.97 -17.65 -10.12
C LEU A 301 -1.79 -18.29 -9.35
N ARG A 302 -1.06 -19.22 -9.99
CA ARG A 302 0.33 -19.49 -9.63
C ARG A 302 0.99 -18.13 -9.31
N SER A 303 1.61 -18.02 -8.14
CA SER A 303 2.50 -16.90 -7.75
C SER A 303 2.31 -15.60 -8.55
N VAL A 304 1.46 -14.73 -8.03
CA VAL A 304 1.33 -13.30 -8.39
C VAL A 304 1.19 -13.01 -9.90
N ASN A 305 -0.03 -12.82 -10.38
CA ASN A 305 -0.23 -12.12 -11.66
C ASN A 305 -0.57 -10.65 -11.43
N PHE A 306 0.47 -9.86 -11.68
CA PHE A 306 0.52 -8.48 -12.15
C PHE A 306 -0.58 -8.16 -13.19
N PRO A 307 -0.81 -6.89 -13.56
CA PRO A 307 -1.63 -6.56 -14.73
C PRO A 307 -1.33 -7.52 -15.89
N PRO A 308 -2.33 -7.87 -16.73
CA PRO A 308 -2.06 -8.71 -17.88
C PRO A 308 -0.86 -8.16 -18.63
N LEU A 309 0.05 -9.08 -18.91
CA LEU A 309 1.11 -8.98 -19.90
C LEU A 309 0.64 -8.12 -21.06
N ILE A 310 1.27 -6.96 -21.19
CA ILE A 310 1.18 -6.21 -22.41
C ILE A 310 2.03 -7.00 -23.43
N ASN A 311 1.40 -7.85 -24.24
CA ASN A 311 2.06 -8.39 -25.43
C ASN A 311 2.31 -7.29 -26.50
N ASN A 312 1.79 -6.08 -26.28
CA ASN A 312 1.90 -4.91 -27.16
C ASN A 312 2.38 -3.69 -26.38
N PHE A 313 3.67 -3.64 -26.01
CA PHE A 313 4.20 -2.55 -25.19
C PHE A 313 3.69 -1.20 -25.66
N LYS A 314 3.29 -0.35 -24.71
CA LYS A 314 2.76 0.96 -25.08
C LYS A 314 3.91 1.91 -25.39
N THR A 315 3.88 2.54 -26.55
CA THR A 315 4.72 3.70 -26.81
C THR A 315 4.12 4.90 -26.05
N PRO A 316 4.93 5.65 -25.27
CA PRO A 316 4.47 6.85 -24.60
C PRO A 316 3.99 7.90 -25.62
N ASN A 317 2.99 8.69 -25.22
CA ASN A 317 2.60 9.91 -25.94
C ASN A 317 3.17 11.16 -25.24
N SER A 318 3.02 12.33 -25.86
CA SER A 318 3.55 13.60 -25.34
C SER A 318 3.03 13.95 -23.94
N GLU A 319 1.77 13.64 -23.63
CA GLU A 319 1.18 13.87 -22.30
C GLU A 319 1.88 13.06 -21.21
N ILE A 320 2.19 11.80 -21.50
CA ILE A 320 2.89 10.90 -20.57
C ILE A 320 4.33 11.33 -20.39
N LEU A 321 5.01 11.71 -21.48
CA LEU A 321 6.38 12.20 -21.43
C LEU A 321 6.48 13.50 -20.60
N SER A 322 5.53 14.41 -20.79
CA SER A 322 5.42 15.62 -19.98
C SER A 322 5.17 15.32 -18.50
N LEU A 323 4.37 14.29 -18.19
CA LEU A 323 4.15 13.88 -16.80
C LEU A 323 5.40 13.26 -16.17
N LEU A 324 6.15 12.44 -16.92
CA LEU A 324 7.44 11.88 -16.46
C LEU A 324 8.47 12.97 -16.20
N GLU A 325 8.56 13.96 -17.10
CA GLU A 325 9.40 15.14 -16.93
C GLU A 325 8.99 15.95 -15.69
N LYS A 326 7.69 16.18 -15.50
CA LYS A 326 7.18 16.88 -14.31
C LYS A 326 7.49 16.11 -13.02
N LEU A 327 7.27 14.80 -13.00
CA LEU A 327 7.62 13.95 -11.86
C LEU A 327 9.12 13.99 -11.55
N ALA A 328 9.97 14.13 -12.58
CA ALA A 328 11.41 14.26 -12.40
C ALA A 328 11.83 15.62 -11.81
N LEU A 329 10.98 16.65 -11.92
CA LEU A 329 11.20 17.98 -11.35
C LEU A 329 10.65 18.11 -9.92
N GLU A 330 9.69 17.26 -9.55
CA GLU A 330 9.14 17.17 -8.19
C GLU A 330 10.07 16.31 -7.31
N ASN A 331 10.50 16.86 -6.16
CA ASN A 331 11.46 16.30 -5.19
C ASN A 331 12.95 16.59 -5.46
N LYS A 332 13.38 17.79 -5.07
CA LYS A 332 14.78 18.08 -4.75
C LYS A 332 15.11 17.56 -3.35
N ILE A 333 15.39 16.26 -3.22
CA ILE A 333 16.13 15.77 -2.06
C ILE A 333 17.60 15.74 -2.45
N GLU A 334 18.47 16.32 -1.63
CA GLU A 334 19.91 16.30 -1.84
C GLU A 334 20.46 14.87 -1.69
N ASN A 335 21.10 14.41 -2.75
CA ASN A 335 22.11 13.34 -2.83
C ASN A 335 21.71 11.90 -2.47
N GLU A 336 21.64 11.02 -3.47
CA GLU A 336 22.37 9.76 -3.39
C GLU A 336 23.60 9.82 -4.32
N PRO A 337 24.82 10.04 -3.79
CA PRO A 337 26.02 10.19 -4.62
C PRO A 337 26.37 8.93 -5.42
N ILE A 338 25.93 7.75 -4.97
CA ILE A 338 26.45 6.48 -5.47
C ILE A 338 26.05 6.17 -6.92
N ILE A 339 24.79 6.41 -7.31
CA ILE A 339 24.34 6.14 -8.69
C ILE A 339 25.09 7.04 -9.67
N LEU A 340 25.14 8.35 -9.40
CA LEU A 340 25.83 9.29 -10.28
C LEU A 340 27.35 9.08 -10.29
N GLN A 341 27.97 8.77 -9.14
CA GLN A 341 29.40 8.43 -9.08
C GLN A 341 29.72 7.14 -9.83
N THR A 342 28.86 6.12 -9.69
CA THR A 342 29.01 4.85 -10.43
C THR A 342 28.86 5.09 -11.92
N TYR A 343 27.90 5.91 -12.35
CA TYR A 343 27.73 6.28 -13.75
C TYR A 343 28.99 6.95 -14.33
N LYS A 344 29.48 8.01 -13.69
CA LYS A 344 30.69 8.73 -14.14
C LYS A 344 31.90 7.80 -14.22
N SER A 345 32.09 6.97 -13.19
CA SER A 345 33.16 5.98 -13.17
C SER A 345 33.05 4.93 -14.28
N LEU A 346 31.82 4.53 -14.62
CA LEU A 346 31.55 3.62 -15.72
C LEU A 346 31.86 4.27 -17.08
N LEU A 347 31.44 5.52 -17.30
CA LEU A 347 31.75 6.26 -18.53
C LEU A 347 33.26 6.37 -18.75
N GLU A 348 34.00 6.74 -17.71
CA GLU A 348 35.47 6.81 -17.76
C GLU A 348 36.10 5.46 -18.11
N LYS A 349 35.71 4.38 -17.40
CA LYS A 349 36.27 3.04 -17.60
C LYS A 349 35.90 2.40 -18.94
N THR A 350 34.74 2.76 -19.49
CA THR A 350 34.27 2.28 -20.79
C THR A 350 34.68 3.20 -21.94
N ASN A 351 35.28 4.36 -21.64
CA ASN A 351 35.55 5.44 -22.59
C ASN A 351 34.30 5.85 -23.40
N LEU A 352 33.11 5.74 -22.79
CA LEU A 352 31.85 6.14 -23.40
C LEU A 352 31.65 7.64 -23.18
N LYS A 353 31.50 8.38 -24.29
CA LYS A 353 31.13 9.80 -24.24
C LYS A 353 29.62 10.00 -24.13
N GLU A 354 28.84 9.04 -24.63
CA GLU A 354 27.39 9.05 -24.65
C GLU A 354 26.88 7.61 -24.47
N VAL A 355 25.72 7.46 -23.81
CA VAL A 355 25.06 6.16 -23.66
C VAL A 355 23.73 6.18 -24.41
N TYR A 356 23.56 5.22 -25.30
CA TYR A 356 22.34 5.06 -26.08
C TYR A 356 21.56 3.84 -25.61
N ILE A 357 20.36 4.10 -25.11
CA ILE A 357 19.43 3.08 -24.68
C ILE A 357 18.54 2.74 -25.87
N LYS A 358 18.58 1.48 -26.29
CA LYS A 358 17.75 0.97 -27.38
C LYS A 358 16.29 0.90 -26.94
N LYS A 359 16.04 0.29 -25.78
CA LYS A 359 14.69 0.16 -25.20
C LYS A 359 14.72 0.17 -23.67
N ILE A 360 13.67 0.72 -23.07
CA ILE A 360 13.39 0.61 -21.63
C ILE A 360 11.98 0.11 -21.46
N LEU A 361 11.82 -1.03 -20.81
CA LEU A 361 10.53 -1.46 -20.27
C LEU A 361 10.35 -0.88 -18.87
N LEU A 362 9.31 -0.07 -18.67
CA LEU A 362 8.92 0.41 -17.35
C LEU A 362 8.02 -0.62 -16.67
N ASP A 363 8.50 -1.30 -15.61
CA ASP A 363 7.69 -2.22 -14.81
C ASP A 363 8.29 -2.38 -13.39
N ILE A 364 7.78 -3.31 -12.58
CA ILE A 364 8.35 -3.65 -11.25
C ILE A 364 9.81 -4.05 -11.36
N TYR A 365 10.18 -4.72 -12.45
CA TYR A 365 11.57 -4.95 -12.79
C TYR A 365 11.85 -4.27 -14.12
N PRO A 366 12.19 -2.97 -14.14
CA PRO A 366 12.49 -2.30 -15.39
C PRO A 366 13.61 -3.05 -16.11
N ILE A 367 13.53 -3.11 -17.43
CA ILE A 367 14.54 -3.73 -18.28
C ILE A 367 15.09 -2.65 -19.19
N VAL A 368 16.39 -2.42 -19.10
CA VAL A 368 17.13 -1.50 -19.96
C VAL A 368 17.96 -2.34 -20.92
N GLU A 369 17.72 -2.18 -22.22
CA GLU A 369 18.54 -2.74 -23.29
C GLU A 369 19.35 -1.59 -23.92
N LEU A 370 20.68 -1.69 -23.86
CA LEU A 370 21.58 -0.75 -24.53
C LEU A 370 21.71 -1.09 -26.03
N SER A 371 22.19 -0.12 -26.80
CA SER A 371 22.35 -0.28 -28.26
C SER A 371 23.35 -1.36 -28.66
N ASP A 372 24.26 -1.72 -27.75
CA ASP A 372 25.22 -2.82 -27.92
C ASP A 372 24.69 -4.19 -27.49
N GLY A 373 23.43 -4.27 -27.04
CA GLY A 373 22.77 -5.49 -26.61
C GLY A 373 22.99 -5.85 -25.13
N SER A 374 23.75 -5.08 -24.36
CA SER A 374 23.84 -5.28 -22.90
C SER A 374 22.50 -4.99 -22.22
N ILE A 375 22.15 -5.82 -21.22
CA ILE A 375 20.87 -5.70 -20.52
C ILE A 375 21.07 -5.45 -19.03
N GLY A 376 20.25 -4.57 -18.47
CA GLY A 376 20.24 -4.28 -17.04
C GLY A 376 18.84 -4.18 -16.49
N THR A 377 18.72 -4.43 -15.19
CA THR A 377 17.43 -4.60 -14.52
C THR A 377 17.61 -4.67 -13.01
N CYS A 378 16.62 -4.20 -12.27
CA CYS A 378 16.61 -4.24 -10.82
C CYS A 378 15.17 -4.21 -10.30
N LEU A 379 14.96 -4.32 -8.99
CA LEU A 379 13.65 -4.08 -8.39
C LEU A 379 13.29 -2.58 -8.40
N CYS A 380 12.04 -2.25 -8.70
CA CYS A 380 11.43 -0.93 -8.54
C CYS A 380 10.43 -0.95 -7.37
N PHE A 381 10.70 -0.19 -6.30
CA PHE A 381 9.78 -0.06 -5.17
C PHE A 381 8.46 0.58 -5.60
N GLY A 382 7.34 -0.06 -5.29
CA GLY A 382 5.99 0.37 -5.71
C GLY A 382 5.67 0.12 -7.20
N GLY A 383 6.68 -0.16 -8.02
CA GLY A 383 6.59 -0.22 -9.48
C GLY A 383 6.12 1.09 -10.12
N TRP A 384 6.19 1.18 -11.44
CA TRP A 384 5.89 2.39 -12.22
C TRP A 384 4.41 2.85 -12.24
N GLY A 385 3.54 2.32 -11.36
CA GLY A 385 2.12 2.67 -11.33
C GLY A 385 1.44 2.60 -12.71
N ASP A 386 0.89 3.73 -13.15
CA ASP A 386 0.21 3.87 -14.45
C ASP A 386 1.15 3.79 -15.67
N PHE A 387 2.47 3.95 -15.46
CA PHE A 387 3.48 3.82 -16.52
C PHE A 387 3.98 2.38 -16.72
N ARG A 388 3.40 1.38 -16.03
CA ARG A 388 3.79 -0.02 -16.24
C ARG A 388 3.46 -0.50 -17.64
N GLY A 389 4.39 -1.23 -18.24
CA GLY A 389 4.30 -1.80 -19.58
C GLY A 389 4.49 -0.79 -20.72
N TYR A 390 4.91 0.45 -20.40
CA TYR A 390 5.39 1.37 -21.41
C TYR A 390 6.81 1.01 -21.83
N VAL A 391 7.08 1.15 -23.13
CA VAL A 391 8.43 1.03 -23.68
C VAL A 391 8.89 2.36 -24.24
N LEU A 392 9.94 2.90 -23.62
CA LEU A 392 10.70 4.01 -24.17
C LEU A 392 11.71 3.43 -25.16
N ASN A 393 11.87 4.05 -26.32
CA ASN A 393 12.80 3.59 -27.36
C ASN A 393 13.79 4.70 -27.71
N ASN A 394 14.96 4.31 -28.20
CA ASN A 394 15.95 5.21 -28.82
C ASN A 394 16.29 6.43 -27.93
N LEU A 395 16.63 6.19 -26.68
CA LEU A 395 16.92 7.25 -25.72
C LEU A 395 18.41 7.55 -25.68
N LYS A 396 18.73 8.82 -25.44
CA LYS A 396 20.10 9.27 -25.17
C LYS A 396 20.25 9.60 -23.69
N VAL A 397 21.38 9.23 -23.09
CA VAL A 397 21.73 9.63 -21.73
C VAL A 397 22.98 10.49 -21.75
N ASP A 398 22.92 11.65 -21.09
CA ASP A 398 24.07 12.53 -20.93
C ASP A 398 24.92 12.20 -19.70
N ASN A 399 26.05 12.88 -19.57
CA ASN A 399 27.01 12.71 -18.47
C ASN A 399 26.46 13.05 -17.07
N ASN A 400 25.27 13.66 -16.99
CA ASN A 400 24.59 14.01 -15.75
C ASN A 400 23.40 13.06 -15.47
N LEU A 401 23.33 11.91 -16.14
CA LEU A 401 22.21 10.95 -16.06
C LEU A 401 20.86 11.51 -16.51
N ASN A 402 20.83 12.60 -17.28
CA ASN A 402 19.57 13.03 -17.88
C ASN A 402 19.25 12.13 -19.07
N ILE A 403 18.00 11.68 -19.14
CA ILE A 403 17.48 10.83 -20.21
C ILE A 403 16.69 11.70 -21.18
N PHE A 404 17.05 11.66 -22.45
CA PHE A 404 16.41 12.40 -23.54
C PHE A 404 15.56 11.45 -24.38
N ILE A 405 14.31 11.84 -24.60
CA ILE A 405 13.31 11.13 -25.41
C ILE A 405 12.70 12.16 -26.36
N ASP A 406 13.07 12.11 -27.63
CA ASP A 406 12.71 13.16 -28.59
C ASP A 406 13.06 14.56 -28.03
N ASP A 407 12.05 15.46 -27.90
CA ASP A 407 12.21 16.81 -27.34
C ASP A 407 12.10 16.88 -25.80
N PHE A 408 11.86 15.74 -25.13
CA PHE A 408 11.65 15.69 -23.68
C PHE A 408 12.93 15.34 -22.92
N LYS A 409 13.16 16.04 -21.81
CA LYS A 409 14.30 15.80 -20.92
C LYS A 409 13.82 15.33 -19.54
N ILE A 410 14.11 14.08 -19.21
CA ILE A 410 13.92 13.55 -17.87
C ILE A 410 15.22 13.80 -17.08
N SER A 411 15.15 14.67 -16.09
CA SER A 411 16.33 15.03 -15.30
C SER A 411 16.60 14.03 -14.17
N PHE A 412 17.88 13.80 -13.87
CA PHE A 412 18.27 12.99 -12.72
C PHE A 412 17.69 13.55 -11.42
N ASN A 413 17.04 12.68 -10.64
CA ASN A 413 16.44 13.00 -9.36
C ASN A 413 16.41 11.74 -8.48
N ASN A 414 16.22 11.95 -7.17
CA ASN A 414 16.30 10.89 -6.17
C ASN A 414 14.95 10.22 -5.87
N HIS A 415 13.96 10.33 -6.76
CA HIS A 415 12.72 9.60 -6.59
C HIS A 415 12.95 8.09 -6.80
N PRO A 416 12.36 7.19 -5.99
CA PRO A 416 12.63 5.75 -6.06
C PRO A 416 12.42 5.11 -7.44
N TYR A 417 11.46 5.60 -8.22
CA TYR A 417 11.22 5.13 -9.59
C TYR A 417 12.42 5.42 -10.50
N PHE A 418 12.93 6.65 -10.45
CA PHE A 418 14.05 7.07 -11.26
C PHE A 418 15.36 6.44 -10.75
N LEU A 419 15.58 6.34 -9.43
CA LEU A 419 16.71 5.59 -8.87
C LEU A 419 16.75 4.13 -9.36
N SER A 420 15.59 3.47 -9.42
CA SER A 420 15.49 2.10 -9.96
C SER A 420 15.81 2.05 -11.45
N LEU A 421 15.33 3.01 -12.25
CA LEU A 421 15.67 3.10 -13.66
C LEU A 421 17.17 3.31 -13.89
N TYR A 422 17.77 4.24 -13.15
CA TYR A 422 19.20 4.50 -13.24
C TYR A 422 19.99 3.27 -12.78
N ASN A 423 19.58 2.58 -11.72
CA ASN A 423 20.24 1.36 -11.27
C ASN A 423 20.18 0.25 -12.33
N ALA A 424 19.04 0.08 -13.02
CA ALA A 424 18.93 -0.84 -14.16
C ALA A 424 19.85 -0.42 -15.31
N LEU A 425 19.95 0.87 -15.63
CA LEU A 425 20.89 1.38 -16.64
C LEU A 425 22.35 1.08 -16.27
N LEU A 426 22.75 1.37 -15.03
CA LEU A 426 24.09 1.07 -14.54
C LEU A 426 24.38 -0.41 -14.62
N SER A 427 23.41 -1.25 -14.27
CA SER A 427 23.53 -2.70 -14.38
C SER A 427 23.83 -3.14 -15.80
N ALA A 428 23.17 -2.55 -16.80
CA ALA A 428 23.42 -2.84 -18.21
C ALA A 428 24.85 -2.46 -18.62
N ILE A 429 25.28 -1.24 -18.29
CA ILE A 429 26.62 -0.74 -18.62
C ILE A 429 27.70 -1.61 -17.93
N SER A 430 27.42 -2.08 -16.72
CA SER A 430 28.35 -2.84 -15.89
C SER A 430 28.69 -4.22 -16.47
N GLN A 431 27.82 -4.82 -17.28
CA GLN A 431 28.03 -6.16 -17.86
C GLN A 431 29.37 -6.27 -18.61
N LYS A 432 29.80 -5.19 -19.28
CA LYS A 432 31.06 -5.16 -20.04
C LYS A 432 32.30 -5.16 -19.17
N LEU A 433 32.18 -4.83 -17.89
CA LEU A 433 33.30 -4.61 -16.99
C LEU A 433 33.31 -5.57 -15.81
N ILE A 434 32.16 -6.11 -15.39
CA ILE A 434 32.04 -6.94 -14.18
C ILE A 434 32.88 -8.22 -14.24
N PHE A 435 33.18 -8.70 -15.45
CA PHE A 435 34.03 -9.86 -15.72
C PHE A 435 35.47 -9.53 -16.09
N LYS A 436 35.82 -8.24 -16.22
CA LYS A 436 37.19 -7.84 -16.55
C LYS A 436 38.01 -7.77 -15.26
N GLU A 437 39.31 -8.02 -15.39
CA GLU A 437 40.23 -7.84 -14.28
C GLU A 437 40.15 -6.42 -13.73
N ASP A 438 39.94 -6.31 -12.42
CA ASP A 438 39.95 -5.05 -11.70
C ASP A 438 40.81 -5.20 -10.44
N ASN A 439 41.52 -4.14 -10.08
CA ASN A 439 42.41 -4.14 -8.93
C ASN A 439 41.67 -4.06 -7.59
N LEU A 440 40.38 -3.74 -7.59
CA LEU A 440 39.58 -3.56 -6.37
C LEU A 440 38.80 -4.81 -5.94
N PHE A 441 38.67 -5.82 -6.80
CA PHE A 441 37.88 -7.01 -6.48
C PHE A 441 38.30 -8.26 -7.24
N THR A 442 37.89 -9.40 -6.71
CA THR A 442 38.06 -10.72 -7.31
C THR A 442 36.70 -11.38 -7.51
N ILE A 443 36.54 -12.09 -8.63
CA ILE A 443 35.36 -12.91 -8.93
C ILE A 443 35.61 -14.31 -8.37
N ILE A 444 34.66 -14.85 -7.61
CA ILE A 444 34.81 -16.14 -6.90
C ILE A 444 33.93 -17.23 -7.55
N ASN A 445 33.81 -17.28 -8.89
CA ASN A 445 32.75 -18.08 -9.53
C ASN A 445 32.87 -19.61 -9.32
N GLN A 446 31.72 -20.23 -8.99
CA GLN A 446 31.38 -21.67 -8.92
C GLN A 446 32.28 -22.63 -8.12
N GLU A 447 32.26 -22.55 -6.79
CA GLU A 447 32.27 -23.74 -5.93
C GLU A 447 31.62 -23.40 -4.57
N LYS A 448 30.85 -24.33 -4.03
CA LYS A 448 29.84 -24.10 -2.98
C LYS A 448 30.45 -23.57 -1.68
N ASN A 449 29.69 -22.68 -1.03
CA ASN A 449 29.84 -22.13 0.31
C ASN A 449 31.01 -21.16 0.50
N ILE A 450 30.70 -19.85 0.47
CA ILE A 450 31.61 -18.86 1.03
C ILE A 450 31.44 -18.87 2.54
N GLU A 451 32.50 -19.22 3.26
CA GLU A 451 32.54 -19.17 4.72
C GLU A 451 32.68 -17.71 5.19
N ILE A 452 31.57 -16.98 5.14
CA ILE A 452 31.48 -15.58 5.60
C ILE A 452 31.12 -15.53 7.10
N ILE A 453 30.40 -16.54 7.60
CA ILE A 453 29.78 -16.57 8.92
C ILE A 453 30.56 -17.50 9.86
N ASN A 454 31.00 -16.96 10.99
CA ASN A 454 31.59 -17.73 12.09
C ASN A 454 30.51 -18.18 13.09
N GLU A 455 30.83 -19.17 13.93
CA GLU A 455 29.87 -19.72 14.88
C GLU A 455 29.29 -18.69 15.87
N THR A 456 30.11 -17.72 16.28
CA THR A 456 29.76 -16.73 17.30
C THR A 456 29.16 -15.44 16.76
N ASP A 457 29.11 -15.26 15.44
CA ASP A 457 28.73 -14.00 14.81
C ASP A 457 27.27 -13.62 15.13
N LEU A 458 27.00 -12.35 15.40
CA LEU A 458 25.66 -11.77 15.30
C LEU A 458 25.39 -11.42 13.84
N VAL A 459 24.51 -12.21 13.20
CA VAL A 459 24.18 -12.03 11.78
C VAL A 459 22.91 -11.20 11.65
N VAL A 460 22.95 -10.17 10.81
CA VAL A 460 21.81 -9.31 10.50
C VAL A 460 21.49 -9.35 9.01
N GLU A 461 20.21 -9.43 8.66
CA GLU A 461 19.73 -9.35 7.27
C GLU A 461 18.72 -8.20 7.11
N ILE A 462 18.95 -7.31 6.15
CA ILE A 462 18.04 -6.24 5.78
C ILE A 462 17.35 -6.60 4.46
N GLY A 463 16.02 -6.71 4.48
CA GLY A 463 15.21 -7.25 3.39
C GLY A 463 15.11 -8.78 3.44
N PHE A 464 14.92 -9.34 4.65
CA PHE A 464 14.96 -10.77 4.96
C PHE A 464 14.10 -11.62 4.02
N GLY A 465 14.63 -12.75 3.54
CA GLY A 465 13.91 -13.68 2.65
C GLY A 465 14.14 -13.47 1.16
N ASN A 466 15.01 -12.53 0.77
CA ASN A 466 15.52 -12.37 -0.60
C ASN A 466 16.98 -12.86 -0.75
N CYS A 467 17.53 -13.47 0.30
CA CYS A 467 18.90 -13.98 0.31
C CYS A 467 19.02 -15.26 -0.53
N SER A 468 20.05 -15.30 -1.38
CA SER A 468 20.38 -16.46 -2.21
C SER A 468 20.64 -17.69 -1.34
N LYS A 469 20.32 -18.89 -1.86
CA LYS A 469 20.63 -20.19 -1.24
C LYS A 469 22.14 -20.44 -1.06
N ILE A 470 22.97 -19.53 -1.57
CA ILE A 470 24.42 -19.57 -1.50
C ILE A 470 24.95 -19.28 -0.08
N ILE A 471 24.14 -18.66 0.80
CA ILE A 471 24.54 -18.37 2.18
C ILE A 471 24.28 -19.59 3.08
N ASP A 472 25.35 -20.10 3.68
CA ASP A 472 25.32 -21.24 4.61
C ASP A 472 25.25 -20.74 6.07
N TYR A 473 24.20 -21.12 6.79
CA TYR A 473 24.02 -20.81 8.22
C TYR A 473 24.33 -21.98 9.16
N LYS A 474 24.84 -23.11 8.65
CA LYS A 474 25.06 -24.34 9.44
C LYS A 474 26.01 -24.14 10.61
N SER A 475 27.06 -23.34 10.44
CA SER A 475 28.05 -23.06 11.48
C SER A 475 27.53 -22.12 12.57
N LEU A 476 26.49 -21.32 12.30
CA LEU A 476 26.05 -20.24 13.17
C LEU A 476 25.39 -20.75 14.46
N LYS A 477 26.00 -20.50 15.63
CA LYS A 477 25.47 -20.90 16.95
C LYS A 477 24.82 -19.76 17.73
N ASN A 478 25.15 -18.51 17.39
CA ASN A 478 24.61 -17.34 18.08
C ASN A 478 23.19 -16.99 17.61
N LYS A 479 23.01 -15.92 16.80
CA LYS A 479 21.68 -15.41 16.45
C LYS A 479 21.65 -14.76 15.08
N LEU A 480 20.55 -14.98 14.36
CA LEU A 480 20.19 -14.31 13.13
C LEU A 480 19.02 -13.34 13.38
N ILE A 481 19.19 -12.07 12.97
CA ILE A 481 18.15 -11.05 13.07
C ILE A 481 17.81 -10.51 11.68
N GLY A 482 16.58 -10.72 11.25
CA GLY A 482 16.05 -10.17 10.00
C GLY A 482 15.27 -8.89 10.22
N PHE A 483 15.43 -7.92 9.32
CA PHE A 483 14.60 -6.73 9.20
C PHE A 483 13.85 -6.77 7.87
N ASP A 484 12.52 -6.64 7.91
CA ASP A 484 11.69 -6.53 6.71
C ASP A 484 10.47 -5.64 6.97
N ASN A 485 10.42 -4.50 6.28
CA ASN A 485 9.37 -3.49 6.40
C ASN A 485 8.01 -3.95 5.81
N HIS A 486 7.94 -5.13 5.23
CA HIS A 486 6.74 -5.72 4.66
C HIS A 486 6.26 -6.96 5.44
N LEU A 487 6.66 -7.14 6.70
CA LEU A 487 6.18 -8.24 7.56
C LEU A 487 4.65 -8.29 7.72
N LYS A 488 3.99 -7.15 7.62
CA LYS A 488 2.52 -7.07 7.66
C LYS A 488 1.86 -7.59 6.38
N ASN A 489 2.60 -7.73 5.28
CA ASN A 489 2.11 -8.32 4.04
C ASN A 489 2.05 -9.86 4.20
N PRO A 490 0.87 -10.51 4.05
CA PRO A 490 0.74 -11.95 4.29
C PRO A 490 1.55 -12.84 3.34
N ILE A 491 1.74 -12.40 2.08
CA ILE A 491 2.54 -13.15 1.09
C ILE A 491 4.01 -13.06 1.48
N ARG A 492 4.49 -11.85 1.78
CA ARG A 492 5.86 -11.64 2.23
C ARG A 492 6.14 -12.39 3.54
N LYS A 493 5.22 -12.33 4.50
CA LYS A 493 5.30 -13.11 5.74
C LYS A 493 5.42 -14.60 5.47
N LYS A 494 4.67 -15.14 4.52
CA LYS A 494 4.78 -16.56 4.11
C LYS A 494 6.15 -16.88 3.47
N GLN A 495 6.68 -15.98 2.64
CA GLN A 495 8.03 -16.14 2.07
C GLN A 495 9.11 -16.13 3.16
N ILE A 496 9.00 -15.21 4.11
CA ILE A 496 9.89 -15.10 5.27
C ILE A 496 9.82 -16.36 6.12
N LEU A 497 8.60 -16.84 6.44
CA LEU A 497 8.41 -18.08 7.19
C LEU A 497 8.99 -19.29 6.44
N LYS A 498 8.75 -19.40 5.13
CA LYS A 498 9.36 -20.45 4.31
C LYS A 498 10.89 -20.40 4.37
N ARG A 499 11.49 -19.21 4.29
CA ARG A 499 12.94 -19.06 4.41
C ARG A 499 13.45 -19.42 5.81
N ILE A 500 12.71 -19.06 6.86
CA ILE A 500 13.02 -19.49 8.23
C ILE A 500 13.01 -21.01 8.30
N ASP A 501 12.00 -21.67 7.73
CA ASP A 501 11.91 -23.13 7.71
C ASP A 501 13.09 -23.76 6.96
N GLU A 502 13.49 -23.19 5.81
CA GLU A 502 14.68 -23.63 5.07
C GLU A 502 15.97 -23.48 5.88
N ILE A 503 16.18 -22.34 6.54
CA ILE A 503 17.35 -22.12 7.42
C ILE A 503 17.32 -23.09 8.61
N LYS A 504 16.13 -23.35 9.16
CA LYS A 504 15.93 -24.28 10.28
C LYS A 504 16.13 -25.74 9.90
N GLN A 505 15.90 -26.11 8.64
CA GLN A 505 16.25 -27.44 8.13
C GLN A 505 17.78 -27.64 8.10
N GLU A 506 18.53 -26.58 7.83
CA GLU A 506 20.01 -26.61 7.81
C GLU A 506 20.62 -26.44 9.21
N ASN A 507 19.98 -25.64 10.08
CA ASN A 507 20.43 -25.38 11.44
C ASN A 507 19.22 -25.30 12.42
N PRO A 508 18.77 -26.45 12.96
CA PRO A 508 17.57 -26.53 13.81
C PRO A 508 17.63 -25.67 15.08
N ASP A 509 18.82 -25.48 15.65
CA ASP A 509 19.01 -24.80 16.93
C ASP A 509 19.20 -23.28 16.79
N LEU A 510 19.42 -22.77 15.59
CA LEU A 510 19.70 -21.35 15.35
C LEU A 510 18.56 -20.43 15.81
N LYS A 511 18.85 -19.45 16.67
CA LYS A 511 17.85 -18.44 17.06
C LYS A 511 17.66 -17.44 15.92
N ILE A 512 16.42 -17.36 15.41
CA ILE A 512 16.04 -16.41 14.35
C ILE A 512 14.98 -15.45 14.89
N GLU A 513 15.21 -14.15 14.76
CA GLU A 513 14.25 -13.10 15.11
C GLU A 513 14.00 -12.21 13.90
N ILE A 514 12.73 -11.93 13.59
CA ILE A 514 12.38 -11.02 12.50
C ILE A 514 11.64 -9.79 13.02
N LYS A 515 12.10 -8.61 12.64
CA LYS A 515 11.61 -7.31 13.08
C LYS A 515 11.15 -6.46 11.88
N GLU A 516 10.11 -5.66 12.08
CA GLU A 516 9.55 -4.82 11.01
C GLU A 516 10.43 -3.60 10.70
N ASN A 517 10.93 -2.96 11.75
CA ASN A 517 11.70 -1.72 11.63
C ASN A 517 13.15 -1.97 12.00
N ILE A 518 14.05 -1.33 11.25
CA ILE A 518 15.49 -1.35 11.51
C ILE A 518 15.76 -0.80 12.91
N ASP A 519 16.53 -1.57 13.69
CA ASP A 519 16.98 -1.21 15.03
C ASP A 519 18.47 -0.89 14.99
N GLU A 520 18.81 0.39 15.13
CA GLU A 520 20.20 0.86 15.02
C GLU A 520 21.11 0.25 16.08
N SER A 521 20.57 -0.06 17.26
CA SER A 521 21.35 -0.65 18.34
C SER A 521 21.82 -2.07 18.01
N ILE A 522 21.07 -2.76 17.16
CA ILE A 522 21.40 -4.08 16.61
C ILE A 522 22.40 -3.93 15.46
N LEU A 523 22.17 -3.00 14.53
CA LEU A 523 23.08 -2.78 13.41
C LEU A 523 24.51 -2.45 13.85
N LYS A 524 24.66 -1.67 14.93
CA LYS A 524 25.95 -1.31 15.52
C LYS A 524 26.72 -2.50 16.12
N LYS A 525 26.03 -3.58 16.46
CA LYS A 525 26.58 -4.78 17.10
C LYS A 525 26.74 -5.96 16.14
N ALA A 526 26.25 -5.84 14.90
CA ALA A 526 26.31 -6.91 13.93
C ALA A 526 27.76 -7.21 13.54
N ASP A 527 28.13 -8.48 13.53
CA ASP A 527 29.44 -8.94 13.03
C ASP A 527 29.40 -9.10 11.51
N VAL A 528 28.27 -9.62 11.01
CA VAL A 528 28.01 -9.87 9.59
C VAL A 528 26.64 -9.27 9.24
N ILE A 529 26.59 -8.45 8.20
CA ILE A 529 25.35 -7.84 7.73
C ILE A 529 25.10 -8.10 6.24
N PHE A 530 23.96 -8.71 5.94
CA PHE A 530 23.44 -8.81 4.58
C PHE A 530 22.47 -7.66 4.33
N ILE A 531 22.70 -6.96 3.24
CA ILE A 531 21.94 -5.78 2.83
C ILE A 531 21.33 -6.08 1.47
N SER A 532 20.00 -6.05 1.36
CA SER A 532 19.35 -6.19 0.07
C SER A 532 19.80 -5.09 -0.90
N GLY A 533 20.16 -5.46 -2.14
CA GLY A 533 20.49 -4.51 -3.21
C GLY A 533 19.35 -3.54 -3.54
N SER A 534 18.13 -3.87 -3.12
CA SER A 534 16.98 -2.96 -3.21
C SER A 534 17.21 -1.65 -2.42
N THR A 535 18.08 -1.64 -1.41
CA THR A 535 18.46 -0.42 -0.67
C THR A 535 19.13 0.64 -1.53
N ILE A 536 19.74 0.28 -2.67
CA ILE A 536 20.20 1.25 -3.70
C ILE A 536 18.98 1.92 -4.35
N CYS A 537 17.99 1.12 -4.75
CA CYS A 537 16.82 1.59 -5.48
C CYS A 537 15.91 2.55 -4.68
N ASN A 538 15.95 2.48 -3.35
CA ASN A 538 15.15 3.34 -2.47
C ASN A 538 15.97 4.39 -1.72
N GLY A 539 17.28 4.49 -1.99
CA GLY A 539 18.18 5.49 -1.40
C GLY A 539 18.57 5.26 0.06
N SER A 540 18.28 4.09 0.65
CA SER A 540 18.56 3.81 2.07
C SER A 540 19.93 3.19 2.33
N LEU A 541 20.66 2.78 1.29
CA LEU A 541 21.93 2.06 1.44
C LEU A 541 22.95 2.84 2.27
N TYR A 542 23.14 4.12 1.99
CA TYR A 542 24.16 4.94 2.67
C TYR A 542 23.88 5.08 4.17
N GLU A 543 22.63 5.37 4.53
CA GLU A 543 22.21 5.48 5.93
C GLU A 543 22.41 4.14 6.68
N ILE A 544 22.09 3.02 6.04
CA ILE A 544 22.33 1.68 6.60
C ILE A 544 23.82 1.45 6.86
N LEU A 545 24.67 1.74 5.86
CA LEU A 545 26.12 1.52 5.96
C LEU A 545 26.77 2.36 7.07
N GLN A 546 26.29 3.59 7.29
CA GLN A 546 26.74 4.42 8.41
C GLN A 546 26.44 3.77 9.78
N LYS A 547 25.30 3.09 9.88
CA LYS A 547 24.82 2.47 11.14
C LYS A 547 25.47 1.13 11.45
N CYS A 548 26.02 0.44 10.44
CA CYS A 548 26.70 -0.85 10.59
C CYS A 548 28.21 -0.77 10.37
N ASN A 549 28.84 0.38 10.66
CA ASN A 549 30.27 0.56 10.36
C ASN A 549 31.18 -0.48 11.03
N GLY A 550 30.80 -0.96 12.22
CA GLY A 550 31.55 -1.95 13.00
C GLY A 550 31.45 -3.40 12.51
N ALA A 551 30.57 -3.70 11.55
CA ALA A 551 30.46 -5.06 11.00
C ALA A 551 31.72 -5.41 10.20
N ARG A 552 32.29 -6.59 10.47
CA ARG A 552 33.43 -7.15 9.74
C ARG A 552 33.07 -7.37 8.28
N GLU A 553 31.90 -7.95 8.04
CA GLU A 553 31.42 -8.26 6.70
C GLU A 553 30.13 -7.52 6.39
N LYS A 554 30.13 -6.78 5.28
CA LYS A 554 28.99 -6.03 4.76
C LYS A 554 28.70 -6.55 3.37
N ILE A 555 27.66 -7.37 3.23
CA ILE A 555 27.34 -8.11 2.02
C ILE A 555 26.15 -7.44 1.35
N LEU A 556 26.34 -6.94 0.14
CA LEU A 556 25.23 -6.47 -0.67
C LEU A 556 24.70 -7.62 -1.53
N ILE A 557 23.41 -7.95 -1.41
CA ILE A 557 22.84 -9.16 -2.01
C ILE A 557 21.57 -8.92 -2.85
N GLY A 558 21.48 -9.65 -3.94
CA GLY A 558 20.30 -9.75 -4.78
C GLY A 558 20.45 -9.03 -6.11
N ARG A 559 19.49 -9.22 -7.00
CA ARG A 559 19.52 -8.75 -8.40
C ARG A 559 19.79 -7.25 -8.57
N SER A 560 19.26 -6.42 -7.68
CA SER A 560 19.51 -4.96 -7.71
C SER A 560 20.96 -4.57 -7.39
N ALA A 561 21.78 -5.48 -6.88
CA ALA A 561 23.19 -5.24 -6.57
C ALA A 561 24.11 -5.41 -7.80
N CYS A 562 23.58 -5.79 -8.97
CA CYS A 562 24.36 -6.04 -10.18
C CYS A 562 24.81 -4.75 -10.89
N ILE A 563 25.43 -3.81 -10.17
CA ILE A 563 26.11 -2.62 -10.72
C ILE A 563 27.61 -2.72 -10.51
N TYR A 564 28.35 -1.88 -11.22
CA TYR A 564 29.80 -1.91 -11.21
C TYR A 564 30.36 -1.68 -9.79
N PRO A 565 31.14 -2.62 -9.26
CA PRO A 565 31.26 -2.80 -7.82
C PRO A 565 32.25 -1.84 -7.16
N SER A 566 33.13 -1.17 -7.94
CA SER A 566 34.21 -0.35 -7.38
C SER A 566 33.70 0.75 -6.46
N GLN A 567 32.58 1.41 -6.78
CA GLN A 567 32.04 2.47 -5.91
C GLN A 567 31.33 1.88 -4.69
N LEU A 568 30.68 0.73 -4.82
CA LEU A 568 30.08 0.00 -3.71
C LEU A 568 31.14 -0.45 -2.69
N PHE A 569 32.27 -0.98 -3.15
CA PHE A 569 33.37 -1.36 -2.27
C PHE A 569 34.01 -0.18 -1.55
N LYS A 570 34.07 1.01 -2.17
CA LYS A 570 34.52 2.24 -1.49
C LYS A 570 33.60 2.66 -0.34
N LEU A 571 32.34 2.27 -0.35
CA LEU A 571 31.40 2.48 0.76
C LEU A 571 31.60 1.49 1.92
N GLY A 572 32.59 0.59 1.84
CA GLY A 572 32.89 -0.37 2.88
C GLY A 572 32.15 -1.71 2.74
N ILE A 573 31.45 -1.94 1.62
CA ILE A 573 30.95 -3.27 1.27
C ILE A 573 32.16 -4.22 1.09
N THR A 574 32.01 -5.47 1.52
CA THR A 574 33.06 -6.50 1.43
C THR A 574 32.73 -7.56 0.39
N TYR A 575 31.46 -7.93 0.27
CA TYR A 575 30.96 -8.86 -0.74
C TYR A 575 29.77 -8.29 -1.51
N ILE A 576 29.70 -8.61 -2.80
CA ILE A 576 28.51 -8.41 -3.63
C ILE A 576 28.10 -9.76 -4.17
N ILE A 577 26.88 -10.18 -3.87
CA ILE A 577 26.29 -11.43 -4.33
C ILE A 577 25.08 -11.07 -5.20
N SER A 578 25.15 -11.35 -6.49
CA SER A 578 24.10 -10.98 -7.43
C SER A 578 23.99 -11.99 -8.57
N SER A 579 23.17 -11.67 -9.56
CA SER A 579 23.01 -12.44 -10.79
C SER A 579 23.07 -11.53 -11.99
N ILE A 580 23.70 -12.00 -13.06
CA ILE A 580 23.89 -11.21 -14.27
C ILE A 580 22.71 -11.42 -15.22
N PRO A 581 21.97 -10.36 -15.58
CA PRO A 581 20.83 -10.48 -16.49
C PRO A 581 21.23 -11.09 -17.83
N PRO A 582 20.48 -12.06 -18.38
CA PRO A 582 20.83 -12.64 -19.68
C PRO A 582 20.55 -11.64 -20.82
N ASN A 583 21.35 -11.67 -21.88
CA ASN A 583 21.24 -10.73 -23.01
C ASN A 583 19.95 -10.85 -23.82
N ASN A 584 19.18 -11.93 -23.65
CA ASN A 584 17.88 -12.12 -24.28
C ASN A 584 16.70 -11.78 -23.34
N LEU A 585 16.96 -11.22 -22.16
CA LEU A 585 15.94 -10.99 -21.13
C LEU A 585 14.78 -10.11 -21.62
N PHE A 586 15.07 -9.09 -22.44
CA PHE A 586 14.03 -8.24 -23.01
C PHE A 586 13.11 -9.08 -23.91
N ASN A 587 13.67 -9.86 -24.84
CA ASN A 587 12.93 -10.79 -25.71
C ASN A 587 12.14 -11.84 -24.91
N LEU A 588 12.70 -12.34 -23.81
CA LEU A 588 12.01 -13.26 -22.91
C LEU A 588 10.81 -12.58 -22.24
N ALA A 589 10.98 -11.33 -21.80
CA ALA A 589 9.88 -10.53 -21.26
C ALA A 589 8.83 -10.21 -22.34
N GLU A 590 9.20 -9.94 -23.59
CA GLU A 590 8.25 -9.73 -24.69
C GLU A 590 7.45 -11.01 -25.01
N ARG A 591 8.10 -12.19 -24.97
CA ARG A 591 7.50 -13.48 -25.34
C ARG A 591 6.68 -14.11 -24.23
N ASN A 592 7.16 -14.05 -22.99
CA ASN A 592 6.56 -14.72 -21.83
C ASN A 592 6.95 -14.04 -20.51
N TYR A 593 6.47 -12.82 -20.26
CA TYR A 593 6.85 -12.11 -19.03
C TYR A 593 6.34 -12.76 -17.73
N GLU A 594 5.36 -13.67 -17.79
CA GLU A 594 4.96 -14.47 -16.63
C GLU A 594 6.03 -15.48 -16.20
N GLU A 595 6.76 -16.06 -17.15
CA GLU A 595 7.89 -16.94 -16.88
C GLU A 595 9.06 -16.12 -16.33
N TYR A 596 9.36 -14.97 -16.94
CA TYR A 596 10.34 -14.02 -16.44
C TYR A 596 10.05 -13.55 -15.00
N PHE A 597 8.80 -13.19 -14.69
CA PHE A 597 8.42 -12.72 -13.36
C PHE A 597 8.63 -13.80 -12.29
N LYS A 598 8.53 -15.08 -12.66
CA LYS A 598 8.71 -16.23 -11.76
C LYS A 598 10.17 -16.66 -11.60
N LEU A 599 11.11 -16.07 -12.34
CA LEU A 599 12.54 -16.30 -12.14
C LEU A 599 12.99 -15.49 -10.92
N ASP A 600 13.25 -16.19 -9.80
CA ASP A 600 13.77 -15.57 -8.56
C ASP A 600 15.08 -14.80 -8.84
N GLU A 601 15.94 -15.33 -9.73
CA GLU A 601 17.15 -14.68 -10.25
C GLU A 601 17.38 -15.12 -11.71
N PRO A 602 16.98 -14.33 -12.72
CA PRO A 602 17.32 -14.63 -14.11
C PRO A 602 18.79 -14.27 -14.35
N GLY A 603 19.68 -15.27 -14.40
CA GLY A 603 21.08 -15.02 -14.69
C GLY A 603 22.04 -16.04 -14.12
N GLU A 604 23.29 -15.93 -14.53
CA GLU A 604 24.38 -16.65 -13.85
C GLU A 604 24.68 -15.94 -12.52
N PRO A 605 24.76 -16.68 -11.39
CA PRO A 605 25.16 -16.09 -10.13
C PRO A 605 26.59 -15.56 -10.24
N ILE A 606 26.83 -14.43 -9.61
CA ILE A 606 28.17 -13.84 -9.50
C ILE A 606 28.41 -13.43 -8.06
N ILE A 607 29.61 -13.73 -7.59
CA ILE A 607 30.08 -13.34 -6.28
C ILE A 607 31.39 -12.59 -6.43
N LEU A 608 31.39 -11.36 -5.92
CA LEU A 608 32.52 -10.46 -5.96
C LEU A 608 32.99 -10.19 -4.53
N ARG A 609 34.28 -10.32 -4.30
CA ARG A 609 34.91 -9.97 -3.02
C ARG A 609 35.86 -8.81 -3.23
N ARG A 610 35.77 -7.82 -2.33
CA ARG A 610 36.73 -6.72 -2.27
C ARG A 610 38.13 -7.26 -2.01
N LYS A 611 39.10 -6.80 -2.80
CA LYS A 611 40.54 -7.11 -2.61
C LYS A 611 41.12 -6.37 -1.42
#